data_AF-A0A514Z6D8-F1
#
_entry.id   AF-A0A514Z6D8-F1
#
_cell.length_a   1.000
_cell.length_b   1.000
_cell.length_c   1.000
_cell.angle_alpha   90.00
_cell.angle_beta   90.00
_cell.angle_gamma   90.00
#
_symmetry.space_group_name_H-M   'P 1'
#
loop_
_entity.id
_entity.type
_entity.pdbx_description
1 polymer ?
#
loop_
_entity_poly.entity_id
_entity_poly.type
_entity_poly.pdbx_seq_one_letter_code
_entity_poly.pdbx_strand_id
1 'polypeptide(L)'
;MALKTTDLTLNNWQENEYQVTQVKEWTDFNNDRAHLGWQYEIVLPRLRFEKVFVKVPGDNPLFTNADVMAAGTKTVKFEHLDVSFYARTSKGSEFVELLLSGKADKINLALNKKVD
;
A
#
# COMPACT_ATOMS: atom_id res chain seq x y z
N MET A 1 -15.89 17.25 -21.14
CA MET A 1 -15.13 16.00 -21.23
C MET A 1 -14.87 15.54 -19.81
N ALA A 2 -15.31 14.35 -19.41
CA ALA A 2 -15.11 13.84 -18.05
C ALA A 2 -13.88 12.91 -18.05
N LEU A 3 -12.90 13.19 -17.18
CA LEU A 3 -11.75 12.32 -16.98
C LEU A 3 -12.15 11.18 -16.03
N LYS A 4 -11.91 9.93 -16.45
CA LYS A 4 -12.04 8.77 -15.57
C LYS A 4 -10.71 8.52 -14.88
N THR A 5 -10.72 7.92 -13.68
CA THR A 5 -9.50 7.48 -13.01
C THR A 5 -8.72 6.44 -13.82
N THR A 6 -9.42 5.66 -14.66
CA THR A 6 -8.82 4.72 -15.61
C THR A 6 -8.01 5.38 -16.72
N ASP A 7 -8.23 6.68 -16.95
CA ASP A 7 -7.49 7.44 -17.98
C ASP A 7 -6.15 7.95 -17.44
N LEU A 8 -5.91 7.81 -16.13
CA LEU A 8 -4.67 8.22 -15.46
C LEU A 8 -3.71 7.03 -15.39
N THR A 9 -2.47 7.25 -15.83
CA THR A 9 -1.41 6.24 -15.76
C THR A 9 -0.29 6.73 -14.85
N LEU A 10 0.23 5.80 -14.05
CA LEU A 10 1.38 6.04 -13.18
C LEU A 10 2.60 5.39 -13.83
N ASN A 11 3.59 6.20 -14.21
CA ASN A 11 4.80 5.73 -14.88
C ASN A 11 6.03 5.94 -14.00
N ASN A 12 7.03 5.08 -14.15
CA ASN A 12 8.34 5.19 -13.49
C ASN A 12 8.29 5.31 -11.96
N TRP A 13 7.35 4.62 -11.32
CA TRP A 13 7.15 4.65 -9.87
C TRP A 13 7.68 3.39 -9.18
N GLN A 14 7.86 2.30 -9.93
CA GLN A 14 8.26 1.00 -9.41
C GLN A 14 9.67 1.07 -8.81
N GLU A 15 9.85 0.33 -7.72
CA GLU A 15 11.13 0.15 -7.04
C GLU A 15 11.35 -1.35 -6.82
N ASN A 16 12.60 -1.74 -6.59
CA ASN A 16 12.92 -3.14 -6.27
C ASN A 16 12.51 -3.50 -4.83
N GLU A 17 12.52 -2.52 -3.93
CA GLU A 17 12.31 -2.66 -2.50
C GLU A 17 11.55 -1.45 -1.97
N TYR A 18 10.69 -1.67 -0.98
CA TYR A 18 9.81 -0.65 -0.43
C TYR A 18 9.97 -0.58 1.09
N GLN A 19 9.94 0.64 1.63
CA GLN A 19 9.93 0.86 3.07
C GLN A 19 8.49 0.90 3.57
N VAL A 20 8.17 0.00 4.50
CA VAL A 20 6.88 -0.04 5.21
C VAL A 20 6.98 0.78 6.48
N THR A 21 6.03 1.70 6.65
CA THR A 21 5.91 2.61 7.80
C THR A 21 4.75 2.25 8.72
N GLN A 22 3.74 1.53 8.22
CA GLN A 22 2.58 1.14 9.01
C GLN A 22 1.95 -0.15 8.49
N VAL A 23 1.38 -0.95 9.40
CA VAL A 23 0.55 -2.13 9.05
C VAL A 23 -0.83 -1.99 9.68
N LYS A 24 -1.87 -2.32 8.91
CA LYS A 24 -3.27 -2.34 9.37
C LYS A 24 -3.98 -3.57 8.83
N GLU A 25 -5.01 -4.01 9.53
CA GLU A 25 -5.91 -5.05 9.02
C GLU A 25 -6.71 -4.52 7.83
N TRP A 26 -6.91 -5.37 6.82
CA TRP A 26 -7.78 -5.09 5.68
C TRP A 26 -9.06 -5.90 5.81
N THR A 27 -10.17 -5.20 6.09
CA THR A 27 -11.49 -5.80 6.20
C THR A 27 -12.43 -5.31 5.11
N ASP A 28 -13.40 -6.16 4.73
CA ASP A 28 -14.51 -5.77 3.87
C ASP A 28 -15.63 -5.13 4.68
N PHE A 29 -15.74 -3.80 4.62
CA PHE A 29 -16.82 -3.09 5.31
C PHE A 29 -18.21 -3.36 4.74
N ASN A 30 -18.32 -3.88 3.51
CA ASN A 30 -19.60 -4.18 2.87
C ASN A 30 -20.11 -5.59 3.18
N ASN A 31 -19.21 -6.50 3.61
CA ASN A 31 -19.53 -7.90 3.88
C ASN A 31 -19.11 -8.29 5.31
N ASP A 32 -19.89 -7.84 6.29
CA ASP A 32 -19.78 -8.20 7.71
C ASP A 32 -18.39 -8.02 8.34
N ARG A 33 -17.57 -7.08 7.83
CA ARG A 33 -16.18 -6.86 8.28
C ARG A 33 -15.31 -8.11 8.13
N ALA A 34 -15.58 -8.95 7.12
CA ALA A 34 -14.76 -10.11 6.84
C ALA A 34 -13.30 -9.71 6.65
N HIS A 35 -12.39 -10.43 7.31
CA HIS A 35 -10.95 -10.27 7.14
C HIS A 35 -10.57 -10.67 5.70
N LEU A 36 -9.99 -9.73 4.96
CA LEU A 36 -9.50 -9.95 3.59
C LEU A 36 -7.98 -10.04 3.53
N GLY A 37 -7.28 -9.47 4.52
CA GLY A 37 -5.82 -9.49 4.57
C GLY A 37 -5.23 -8.33 5.34
N TRP A 38 -4.11 -7.80 4.85
CA TRP A 38 -3.33 -6.77 5.54
C TRP A 38 -2.99 -5.62 4.60
N GLN A 39 -3.03 -4.40 5.13
CA GLN A 39 -2.61 -3.18 4.46
C GLN A 39 -1.24 -2.75 4.96
N TYR A 40 -0.29 -2.56 4.05
CA TYR A 40 1.05 -2.07 4.35
C TYR A 40 1.18 -0.66 3.77
N GLU A 41 1.41 0.35 4.62
CA GLU A 41 1.74 1.71 4.19
C GLU A 41 3.19 1.71 3.71
N ILE A 42 3.40 1.96 2.42
CA ILE A 42 4.72 2.09 1.82
C ILE A 42 4.97 3.54 1.43
N VAL A 43 6.24 3.91 1.40
CA VAL A 43 6.68 5.20 0.85
C VAL A 43 7.19 4.99 -0.57
N LEU A 44 6.75 5.83 -1.51
CA LEU A 44 7.21 5.84 -2.90
C LEU A 44 8.14 7.05 -3.14
N PRO A 45 9.48 6.88 -3.07
CA PRO A 45 10.42 8.00 -3.14
C PRO A 45 10.33 8.76 -4.46
N ARG A 46 10.14 8.05 -5.59
CA ARG A 46 9.98 8.65 -6.93
C ARG A 46 8.74 9.52 -7.07
N LEU A 47 7.76 9.35 -6.20
CA LEU A 47 6.53 10.14 -6.18
C LEU A 47 6.55 11.18 -5.06
N ARG A 48 7.71 11.81 -4.81
CA ARG A 48 7.90 12.80 -3.74
C ARG A 48 7.51 12.25 -2.36
N PHE A 49 7.87 11.00 -2.10
CA PHE A 49 7.61 10.30 -0.85
C PHE A 49 6.12 10.10 -0.54
N GLU A 50 5.29 9.97 -1.58
CA GLU A 50 3.88 9.64 -1.43
C GLU A 50 3.69 8.35 -0.63
N LYS A 51 2.72 8.35 0.27
CA LYS A 51 2.37 7.19 1.10
C LYS A 51 1.22 6.43 0.48
N VAL A 52 1.41 5.14 0.28
CA VAL A 52 0.43 4.28 -0.39
C VAL A 52 0.13 3.07 0.47
N PHE A 53 -1.16 2.79 0.70
CA PHE A 53 -1.57 1.52 1.31
C PHE A 53 -1.63 0.43 0.25
N VAL A 54 -0.80 -0.60 0.43
CA VAL A 54 -0.80 -1.82 -0.37
C VAL A 54 -1.61 -2.89 0.34
N LYS A 55 -2.68 -3.36 -0.30
CA LYS A 55 -3.52 -4.46 0.17
C LYS A 55 -2.91 -5.79 -0.26
N VAL A 56 -2.66 -6.68 0.68
CA VAL A 56 -2.16 -8.03 0.46
C VAL A 56 -3.12 -9.03 1.11
N PRO A 57 -3.66 -10.00 0.37
CA PRO A 57 -4.54 -11.01 0.95
C PRO A 57 -3.76 -11.96 1.86
N GLY A 58 -4.40 -12.46 2.92
CA GLY A 58 -3.85 -13.51 3.78
C GLY A 58 -4.25 -13.41 5.25
N ASP A 59 -4.21 -14.54 5.95
CA ASP A 59 -4.70 -14.60 7.33
C ASP A 59 -3.76 -13.86 8.30
N ASN A 60 -2.45 -14.00 8.12
CA ASN A 60 -1.45 -13.44 9.02
C ASN A 60 -0.61 -12.34 8.35
N PRO A 61 -0.21 -11.29 9.09
CA PRO A 61 0.68 -10.28 8.57
C PRO A 61 2.12 -10.82 8.54
N LEU A 62 2.94 -10.30 7.62
CA LEU A 62 4.36 -10.59 7.58
C LEU A 62 5.10 -10.09 8.84
N PHE A 63 4.63 -8.98 9.41
CA PHE A 63 5.05 -8.42 10.69
C PHE A 63 3.95 -7.51 11.22
N THR A 64 3.93 -7.30 12.54
CA THR A 64 2.92 -6.47 13.18
C THR A 64 3.27 -4.99 13.06
N ASN A 65 2.28 -4.12 13.28
CA ASN A 65 2.54 -2.67 13.34
C ASN A 65 3.50 -2.29 14.46
N ALA A 66 3.50 -3.05 15.58
CA ALA A 66 4.44 -2.84 16.68
C ALA A 66 5.89 -3.09 16.24
N ASP A 67 6.12 -4.12 15.41
CA ASP A 67 7.46 -4.41 14.87
C ASP A 67 7.97 -3.29 13.96
N VAL A 68 7.08 -2.65 13.19
CA VAL A 68 7.45 -1.50 12.35
C VAL A 68 7.77 -0.29 13.20
N MET A 69 6.93 0.01 14.20
CA MET A 69 7.16 1.13 15.12
C MET A 69 8.48 0.99 15.89
N ALA A 70 8.83 -0.23 16.31
CA ALA A 70 10.09 -0.51 17.00
C ALA A 70 11.32 -0.36 16.09
N ALA A 71 11.22 -0.76 14.82
CA ALA A 71 12.30 -0.64 13.84
C ALA A 71 12.35 0.73 13.13
N GLY A 72 11.30 1.55 13.29
CA GLY A 72 11.06 2.77 12.51
C GLY A 72 10.50 2.47 11.12
N THR A 73 11.15 1.59 10.35
CA THR A 73 10.67 1.10 9.05
C THR A 73 11.09 -0.35 8.82
N LYS A 74 10.38 -1.06 7.93
CA LYS A 74 10.81 -2.38 7.44
C LYS A 74 10.86 -2.43 5.93
N THR A 75 11.93 -3.01 5.39
CA THR A 75 12.13 -3.13 3.94
C THR A 75 11.53 -4.44 3.43
N VAL A 76 10.72 -4.35 2.38
CA VAL A 76 9.97 -5.49 1.80
C VAL A 76 10.02 -5.49 0.28
N LYS A 77 9.67 -6.65 -0.29
CA LYS A 77 9.39 -6.85 -1.71
C LYS A 77 7.98 -7.36 -1.88
N PHE A 78 7.31 -6.87 -2.91
CA PHE A 78 5.97 -7.32 -3.28
C PHE A 78 6.02 -8.13 -4.58
N GLU A 79 5.23 -9.19 -4.63
CA GLU A 79 4.97 -9.93 -5.87
C GLU A 79 3.73 -9.35 -6.54
N HIS A 80 3.85 -9.00 -7.83
CA HIS A 80 2.79 -8.40 -8.63
C HIS A 80 2.16 -7.14 -8.01
N LEU A 81 2.99 -6.21 -7.54
CA LEU A 81 2.52 -4.93 -7.04
C LEU A 81 1.95 -4.06 -8.17
N ASP A 82 0.66 -3.77 -8.07
CA ASP A 82 -0.03 -2.79 -8.90
C ASP A 82 -0.42 -1.59 -8.03
N VAL A 83 -0.11 -0.37 -8.50
CA VAL A 83 -0.48 0.89 -7.83
C VAL A 83 -1.31 1.71 -8.80
N SER A 84 -2.53 2.04 -8.39
CA SER A 84 -3.50 2.75 -9.21
C SER A 84 -4.10 3.94 -8.47
N PHE A 85 -4.65 4.88 -9.23
CA PHE A 85 -5.44 5.98 -8.69
C PHE A 85 -6.84 5.51 -8.28
N TYR A 86 -7.35 6.06 -7.19
CA TYR A 86 -8.76 6.01 -6.84
C TYR A 86 -9.24 7.40 -6.44
N ALA A 87 -10.48 7.70 -6.80
CA ALA A 87 -11.15 8.90 -6.34
C ALA A 87 -11.94 8.55 -5.08
N ARG A 88 -11.83 9.40 -4.04
CA ARG A 88 -12.75 9.35 -2.90
C ARG A 88 -13.42 10.70 -2.73
N THR A 89 -14.67 10.65 -2.29
CA THR A 89 -15.40 11.80 -1.80
C THR A 89 -15.77 11.53 -0.35
N SER A 90 -15.56 12.54 0.50
CA SER A 90 -16.05 12.49 1.88
C SER A 90 -17.51 12.93 1.91
N LYS A 91 -18.33 12.30 2.76
CA LYS A 91 -19.76 12.65 2.88
C LYS A 91 -19.90 14.14 3.24
N GLY A 92 -20.59 14.90 2.39
CA GLY A 92 -20.79 16.34 2.58
C GLY A 92 -19.63 17.22 2.09
N SER A 93 -18.62 16.66 1.41
CA SER A 93 -17.56 17.42 0.76
C SER A 93 -17.91 17.69 -0.71
N GLU A 94 -17.63 18.90 -1.17
CA GLU A 94 -17.69 19.29 -2.58
C GLU A 94 -16.40 18.90 -3.35
N PHE A 95 -15.38 18.41 -2.63
CA PHE A 95 -14.08 18.06 -3.20
C PHE A 95 -13.95 16.57 -3.47
N VAL A 96 -13.37 16.24 -4.62
CA VAL A 96 -12.92 14.90 -4.98
C VAL A 96 -11.42 14.82 -4.70
N GLU A 97 -11.01 13.88 -3.87
CA GLU A 97 -9.60 13.59 -3.62
C GLU A 97 -9.16 12.44 -4.53
N LEU A 98 -8.08 12.65 -5.28
CA LEU A 98 -7.42 11.61 -6.07
C LEU A 98 -6.24 11.07 -5.27
N LEU A 99 -6.28 9.78 -4.94
CA LEU A 99 -5.31 9.12 -4.07
C LEU A 99 -4.74 7.88 -4.74
N LEU A 100 -3.60 7.39 -4.25
CA LEU A 100 -2.99 6.14 -4.70
C LEU A 100 -3.37 4.98 -3.77
N SER A 101 -3.64 3.81 -4.34
CA SER A 101 -3.78 2.55 -3.61
C SER A 101 -3.00 1.47 -4.32
N GLY A 102 -2.35 0.61 -3.55
CA GLY A 102 -1.66 -0.57 -4.06
C GLY A 102 -2.43 -1.86 -3.79
N LYS A 103 -2.21 -2.86 -4.65
CA LYS A 103 -2.56 -4.26 -4.42
C LYS A 103 -1.38 -5.13 -4.80
N ALA A 104 -1.10 -6.16 -4.03
CA ALA A 104 -0.09 -7.15 -4.34
C ALA A 104 -0.56 -8.54 -3.94
N ASP A 105 -0.07 -9.56 -4.61
CA ASP A 105 -0.44 -10.95 -4.32
C ASP A 105 0.26 -11.46 -3.07
N LYS A 106 1.53 -11.08 -2.90
CA LYS A 106 2.37 -11.50 -1.77
C LYS A 106 3.36 -10.41 -1.36
N ILE A 107 3.87 -10.54 -0.14
CA ILE A 107 4.87 -9.68 0.46
C ILE A 107 5.95 -10.55 1.13
N ASN A 108 7.21 -10.18 0.93
CA ASN A 108 8.38 -10.85 1.52
C ASN A 108 9.31 -9.81 2.14
N LEU A 109 10.04 -10.18 3.21
CA LEU A 109 11.11 -9.34 3.74
C LEU A 109 12.22 -9.20 2.69
N ALA A 110 12.72 -7.99 2.49
CA ALA A 110 13.94 -7.82 1.71
C ALA A 110 15.09 -8.47 2.47
N LEU A 111 15.84 -9.35 1.80
CA LEU A 111 17.04 -9.94 2.39
C LEU A 111 18.05 -8.81 2.62
N ASN A 112 18.28 -8.45 3.89
CA ASN A 112 19.44 -7.65 4.25
C ASN A 112 20.67 -8.47 3.84
N LYS A 113 21.40 -8.04 2.80
CA LYS A 113 22.76 -8.49 2.60
C LYS A 113 23.51 -8.17 3.89
N LYS A 114 23.85 -9.19 4.68
CA LYS A 114 24.90 -9.07 5.68
C LYS A 114 26.14 -8.57 4.92
N VAL A 115 26.57 -7.37 5.25
CA VAL A 115 27.92 -6.92 4.92
C VAL A 115 28.78 -7.62 5.98
N ASP A 116 29.57 -8.59 5.53
CA ASP A 116 30.60 -9.26 6.33
C ASP A 116 31.67 -8.26 6.80
#